data_AF-A0A811ZGR6-F1
#
_entry.id   AF-A0A811ZGR6-F1
#
_cell.length_a   1.000
_cell.length_b   1.000
_cell.length_c   1.000
_cell.angle_alpha   90.00
_cell.angle_beta   90.00
_cell.angle_gamma   90.00
#
_symmetry.space_group_name_H-M   'P 1'
#
loop_
_entity.id
_entity.type
_entity.pdbx_description
1 polymer ?
#
loop_
_entity_poly.entity_id
_entity_poly.type
_entity_poly.pdbx_seq_one_letter_code
_entity_poly.pdbx_strand_id
1 'polypeptide(L)' 'MAPCPQRSTTEQSPSRKETHSSPLVTLFPPSSEELGANKATLVCLIRDFYPSSLMVAWKADGSTIAWGVETTKPSK' A
#
# COMPACT_ATOMS: atom_id res chain seq x y z
N MET A 1 24.97 48.49 24.79
CA MET A 1 24.25 47.78 23.72
C MET A 1 24.61 46.31 23.84
N ALA A 2 23.78 45.53 24.52
CA ALA A 2 23.99 44.09 24.70
C ALA A 2 23.04 43.35 23.74
N PRO A 3 23.49 42.29 23.06
CA PRO A 3 22.65 41.56 22.11
C PRO A 3 21.54 40.78 22.82
N CYS A 4 20.32 40.80 22.26
CA CYS A 4 19.20 40.01 22.77
C CYS A 4 19.51 38.51 22.68
N PRO A 5 19.18 37.72 23.72
CA PRO A 5 19.29 36.26 23.64
C PRO A 5 18.26 35.77 22.61
N GLN A 6 18.75 35.06 21.59
CA GLN A 6 17.90 34.45 20.57
C GLN A 6 16.95 33.47 21.25
N ARG A 7 15.67 33.80 21.25
CA ARG A 7 14.60 32.85 21.56
C ARG A 7 14.56 31.85 20.41
N SER A 8 15.09 30.66 20.63
CA SER A 8 14.93 29.52 19.74
C SER A 8 13.47 29.07 19.79
N THR A 9 12.57 29.83 19.19
CA THR A 9 11.23 29.33 18.90
C THR A 9 11.40 28.29 17.80
N THR A 10 11.07 27.05 18.13
CA THR A 10 10.85 25.96 17.20
C THR A 10 9.81 26.40 16.15
N GLU A 11 10.26 27.06 15.09
CA GLU A 11 9.53 27.18 13.83
C GLU A 11 9.70 25.85 13.10
N GLN A 12 9.11 24.80 13.65
CA GLN A 12 8.65 23.73 12.79
C GLN A 12 7.50 24.36 12.01
N SER A 13 7.79 24.84 10.80
CA SER A 13 6.79 25.08 9.76
C SER A 13 5.76 23.94 9.85
N PRO A 14 4.44 24.18 9.77
CA PRO A 14 3.47 23.11 9.87
C PRO A 14 3.70 22.17 8.70
N SER A 15 4.58 21.19 8.89
CA SER A 15 4.75 20.03 8.05
C SER A 15 3.39 19.38 8.08
N ARG A 16 2.63 19.63 7.00
CA ARG A 16 1.34 19.03 6.69
C ARG A 16 1.34 17.62 7.28
N LYS A 17 0.52 17.37 8.30
CA LYS A 17 0.36 16.03 8.86
C LYS A 17 -0.22 15.18 7.74
N GLU A 18 0.64 14.58 6.94
CA GLU A 18 0.24 13.68 5.88
C GLU A 18 -0.59 12.57 6.55
N THR A 19 -1.87 12.52 6.22
CA THR A 19 -2.82 11.67 6.93
C THR A 19 -2.78 10.30 6.29
N HIS A 20 -1.97 9.40 6.85
CA HIS A 20 -1.86 8.03 6.35
C HIS A 20 -3.19 7.29 6.52
N SER A 21 -3.58 6.54 5.49
CA SER A 21 -4.77 5.68 5.52
C SER A 21 -4.39 4.26 5.15
N SER A 22 -4.77 3.32 6.01
CA SER A 22 -4.52 1.89 5.79
C SER A 22 -5.30 1.38 4.59
N PRO A 23 -4.71 0.54 3.74
CA PRO A 23 -5.41 -0.03 2.60
C PRO A 23 -6.53 -0.97 3.03
N LEU A 24 -7.66 -0.88 2.34
CA LEU A 24 -8.68 -1.90 2.34
C LEU A 24 -8.35 -2.94 1.27
N VAL A 25 -8.16 -4.19 1.70
CA VAL A 25 -7.79 -5.31 0.85
C VAL A 25 -8.97 -6.27 0.72
N THR A 26 -9.29 -6.67 -0.51
CA THR A 26 -10.27 -7.72 -0.80
C THR A 26 -9.62 -8.75 -1.71
N LEU A 27 -9.61 -10.01 -1.27
CA LEU A 27 -9.08 -11.13 -2.03
C LEU A 27 -10.23 -11.96 -2.57
N PHE A 28 -10.30 -12.11 -3.89
CA PHE A 28 -11.31 -12.90 -4.57
C PHE A 28 -10.76 -14.30 -4.87
N PRO A 29 -11.51 -15.36 -4.54
CA PRO A 29 -11.13 -16.73 -4.89
C PRO A 29 -11.28 -16.98 -6.40
N PRO A 30 -10.65 -18.04 -6.93
CA PRO A 30 -10.94 -18.53 -8.29
C PRO A 30 -12.43 -18.85 -8.46
N SER A 31 -12.94 -18.67 -9.67
CA SER A 31 -14.31 -19.07 -9.98
C SER A 31 -14.43 -20.59 -10.14
N SER A 32 -15.62 -21.14 -9.88
CA SER A 32 -15.86 -22.58 -10.08
C SER A 32 -15.68 -23.01 -11.54
N GLU A 33 -16.06 -22.16 -12.49
CA GLU A 33 -15.89 -22.43 -13.93
C GLU A 33 -14.40 -22.50 -14.32
N GLU A 34 -13.58 -21.62 -13.76
CA GLU A 34 -12.12 -21.64 -13.97
C GLU A 34 -11.49 -22.91 -13.39
N LEU A 35 -11.87 -23.29 -12.17
CA LEU A 35 -11.40 -24.52 -11.53
C LEU A 35 -11.81 -25.75 -12.32
N GLY A 36 -13.01 -25.75 -12.92
CA GLY A 36 -13.47 -26.81 -13.83
C GLY A 36 -12.60 -26.95 -15.09
N ALA A 37 -11.92 -25.88 -15.50
CA ALA A 37 -10.93 -25.89 -16.58
C ALA A 37 -9.48 -26.16 -16.10
N ASN A 38 -9.30 -26.59 -14.85
CA ASN A 38 -8.02 -26.88 -14.21
C ASN A 38 -7.06 -25.67 -14.21
N LYS A 39 -7.62 -24.47 -13.99
CA LYS A 39 -6.89 -23.21 -13.80
C LYS A 39 -7.34 -22.56 -12.50
N ALA A 40 -6.55 -21.63 -11.97
CA ALA A 40 -6.90 -20.88 -10.77
C ALA A 40 -6.26 -19.50 -10.80
N THR A 41 -7.08 -18.46 -10.65
CA THR A 41 -6.64 -17.07 -10.56
C THR A 41 -7.15 -16.46 -9.26
N LEU A 42 -6.23 -15.90 -8.46
CA LEU A 42 -6.58 -15.04 -7.34
C LEU A 42 -6.55 -13.58 -7.78
N VAL A 43 -7.55 -12.80 -7.37
CA VAL A 43 -7.56 -11.35 -7.63
C VAL A 43 -7.49 -10.61 -6.30
N CYS A 44 -6.49 -9.73 -6.15
CA CYS A 44 -6.35 -8.86 -4.99
C CYS A 44 -6.71 -7.44 -5.39
N LEU A 45 -7.75 -6.89 -4.77
CA LEU A 45 -8.15 -5.49 -4.90
C LEU A 45 -7.70 -4.71 -3.67
N ILE A 46 -7.00 -3.60 -3.89
CA ILE A 46 -6.50 -2.72 -2.84
C ILE A 46 -7.03 -1.31 -3.09
N ARG A 47 -7.69 -0.71 -2.10
CA ARG A 47 -8.30 0.62 -2.20
C ARG A 47 -8.21 1.43 -0.91
N ASP A 48 -8.60 2.70 -0.98
CA ASP A 48 -8.76 3.61 0.16
C ASP A 48 -7.49 3.83 1.01
N PHE A 49 -6.33 3.90 0.36
CA PHE A 49 -5.04 4.06 1.01
C PHE A 49 -4.36 5.39 0.70
N TYR A 50 -3.49 5.83 1.62
CA TYR A 50 -2.65 7.01 1.43
C TYR A 50 -1.33 6.87 2.21
N PRO A 51 -0.17 7.25 1.64
CA PRO A 51 0.05 7.76 0.28
C PRO A 51 -0.18 6.69 -0.81
N SER A 52 -0.26 7.10 -2.08
CA SER A 52 -0.55 6.20 -3.22
C SER A 52 0.57 5.19 -3.54
N SER A 53 1.66 5.17 -2.78
CA SER A 53 2.76 4.21 -2.91
C SER A 53 2.56 3.03 -1.97
N LEU A 54 2.37 1.82 -2.51
CA LEU A 54 2.43 0.57 -1.75
C LEU A 54 3.09 -0.55 -2.55
N MET A 55 3.59 -1.56 -1.85
CA MET A 55 4.15 -2.77 -2.43
C MET A 55 3.21 -3.94 -2.17
N VAL A 56 2.99 -4.77 -3.19
CA VAL A 56 2.20 -6.00 -3.09
C VAL A 56 3.16 -7.18 -3.27
N ALA A 57 3.07 -8.16 -2.36
CA ALA A 57 3.83 -9.40 -2.44
C ALA A 57 2.86 -10.57 -2.30
N TRP A 58 2.96 -11.52 -3.23
CA TRP A 58 2.14 -12.73 -3.22
C TRP A 58 2.90 -13.87 -2.56
N LYS A 59 2.18 -14.74 -1.87
CA LYS A 59 2.76 -15.91 -1.20
C LYS A 59 1.97 -17.16 -1.54
N ALA A 60 2.68 -18.25 -1.79
CA ALA A 60 2.15 -19.60 -1.85
C ALA A 60 2.82 -20.41 -0.73
N ASP A 61 2.03 -21.06 0.12
CA ASP A 61 2.51 -21.89 1.23
C ASP A 61 3.53 -21.18 2.16
N GLY A 62 3.38 -19.87 2.32
CA GLY A 62 4.26 -19.03 3.14
C GLY A 62 5.49 -18.49 2.41
N SER A 63 5.82 -18.97 1.22
CA SER A 63 6.93 -18.49 0.39
C SER A 63 6.50 -17.41 -0.58
N THR A 64 7.28 -16.33 -0.70
CA THR A 64 7.02 -15.24 -1.65
C THR A 64 7.18 -15.74 -3.08
N ILE A 65 6.19 -15.46 -3.93
CA ILE A 65 6.20 -15.79 -5.35
C ILE A 65 6.15 -14.53 -6.22
N ALA A 66 6.78 -14.61 -7.39
CA ALA A 66 6.72 -13.58 -8.43
C ALA A 66 6.35 -14.15 -9.80
N TRP A 67 6.37 -15.48 -9.97
CA TRP A 67 6.01 -16.13 -11.23
C TRP A 67 4.50 -16.20 -11.39
N GLY A 68 3.99 -15.87 -12.58
CA GLY A 68 2.55 -15.87 -12.87
C GLY A 68 1.77 -14.80 -12.09
N VAL A 69 2.48 -13.80 -11.54
CA VAL A 69 1.88 -12.69 -10.79
C VAL A 69 1.86 -11.45 -11.68
N GLU A 70 0.67 -10.98 -11.99
CA GLU A 70 0.46 -9.68 -12.63
C GLU A 70 0.00 -8.69 -11.56
N THR A 71 0.76 -7.60 -11.37
CA THR A 71 0.43 -6.55 -10.41
C THR A 71 0.59 -5.19 -11.06
N THR A 72 -0.49 -4.41 -11.10
CA THR A 72 -0.46 -3.04 -11.59
C THR A 72 0.08 -2.09 -10.52
N LYS A 73 0.62 -0.94 -10.95
CA LYS A 73 1.00 0.12 -10.00
C LYS A 73 -0.27 0.63 -9.31
N PRO A 74 -0.32 0.58 -7.97
CA PRO A 74 -1.44 1.12 -7.21
C PRO A 74 -1.58 2.61 -7.52
N SER A 75 -2.77 3.02 -7.93
CA SER A 75 -3.14 4.42 -8.15
C SER A 75 -4.48 4.67 -7.49
N LYS A 76 -4.69 5.92 -7.06
CA LYS A 76 -5.96 6.38 -6.51
C LYS A 76 -6.88 6.83 -7.64
#